data_AF-A0A382BC81-F1
#
_entry.id   AF-A0A382BC81-F1
#
_cell.length_a   1.000
_cell.length_b   1.000
_cell.length_c   1.000
_cell.angle_alpha   90.00
_cell.angle_beta   90.00
_cell.angle_gamma   90.00
#
_symmetry.space_group_name_H-M   'P 1'
#
loop_
_entity.id
_entity.type
_entity.pdbx_description
1 polymer ?
#
loop_
_entity_poly.entity_id
_entity_poly.type
_entity_poly.pdbx_seq_one_letter_code
_entity_poly.pdbx_strand_id
1 'polypeptide(L)'
;MEKKVNLVIHGVESSDEIPGIDRITDYVEISCAPDLDSMQRCLPKAEVLLGWNFRAKELRDAWYLAEKLRWVHWSGAGVDAVLFPEFVASNVQLTNVRGVFDRAMAEYTLGLILA
;
A
#
# COMPACT_ATOMS: atom_id res chain seq x y z
N MET A 1 -20.69 -14.22 -12.43
CA MET A 1 -19.28 -14.02 -12.09
C MET A 1 -19.19 -12.75 -11.28
N GLU A 2 -18.83 -12.84 -9.99
CA GLU A 2 -18.54 -11.66 -9.20
C GLU A 2 -17.32 -10.94 -9.80
N LYS A 3 -17.39 -9.61 -9.86
CA LYS A 3 -16.36 -8.77 -10.45
C LYS A 3 -15.19 -8.69 -9.46
N LYS A 4 -14.01 -9.19 -9.86
CA LYS A 4 -12.78 -9.06 -9.06
C LYS A 4 -12.34 -7.59 -8.98
N VAL A 5 -11.81 -7.21 -7.83
CA VAL A 5 -11.29 -5.86 -7.58
C VAL A 5 -9.83 -5.78 -8.05
N ASN A 6 -9.46 -4.71 -8.75
CA ASN A 6 -8.08 -4.48 -9.18
C ASN A 6 -7.21 -3.97 -8.02
N LEU A 7 -6.29 -4.80 -7.53
CA LEU A 7 -5.34 -4.49 -6.47
C LEU A 7 -3.96 -4.25 -7.05
N VAL A 8 -3.36 -3.10 -6.75
CA VAL A 8 -1.95 -2.82 -7.04
C VAL A 8 -1.13 -2.92 -5.76
N ILE A 9 -0.03 -3.66 -5.78
CA ILE A 9 0.93 -3.74 -4.67
C ILE A 9 2.16 -2.92 -5.03
N HIS A 10 2.42 -1.87 -4.26
CA HIS A 10 3.52 -0.94 -4.49
C HIS A 10 4.82 -1.44 -3.85
N GLY A 11 5.87 -1.53 -4.66
CA GLY A 11 7.24 -1.77 -4.19
C GLY A 11 7.66 -3.23 -4.08
N VAL A 12 6.97 -4.13 -4.77
CA VAL A 12 7.33 -5.55 -4.90
C VAL A 12 7.38 -5.96 -6.36
N GLU A 13 8.23 -6.94 -6.69
CA GLU A 13 8.31 -7.52 -8.03
C GLU A 13 7.29 -8.65 -8.20
N SER A 14 7.08 -9.43 -7.14
CA SER A 14 6.08 -10.51 -7.09
C SER A 14 5.13 -10.35 -5.92
N SER A 15 3.88 -10.78 -6.10
CA SER A 15 2.91 -10.86 -5.02
C SER A 15 3.35 -11.85 -3.93
N ASP A 16 4.17 -12.84 -4.27
CA ASP A 16 4.66 -13.86 -3.33
C ASP A 16 5.54 -13.28 -2.21
N GLU A 17 6.04 -12.05 -2.39
CA GLU A 17 6.75 -11.29 -1.36
C GLU A 17 5.83 -10.84 -0.21
N ILE A 18 4.51 -10.91 -0.41
CA ILE A 18 3.50 -10.50 0.56
C ILE A 18 2.94 -11.73 1.27
N PRO A 19 3.27 -11.94 2.56
CA PRO A 19 2.78 -13.10 3.30
C PRO A 19 1.25 -13.10 3.39
N GLY A 20 0.63 -14.22 3.00
CA GLY A 20 -0.83 -14.43 3.11
C GLY A 20 -1.66 -13.77 2.00
N ILE A 21 -1.03 -13.25 0.94
CA ILE A 21 -1.74 -12.63 -0.18
C ILE A 21 -2.62 -13.63 -0.95
N ASP A 22 -2.24 -14.90 -0.92
CA ASP A 22 -2.95 -16.02 -1.55
C ASP A 22 -4.42 -16.09 -1.09
N ARG A 23 -4.69 -15.71 0.17
CA ARG A 23 -6.00 -15.73 0.82
C ARG A 23 -7.05 -14.83 0.17
N ILE A 24 -6.64 -13.88 -0.66
CA ILE A 24 -7.56 -12.91 -1.28
C ILE A 24 -7.66 -13.03 -2.81
N THR A 25 -6.90 -13.94 -3.43
CA THR A 25 -6.79 -14.09 -4.89
C THR A 25 -8.11 -14.43 -5.60
N ASP A 26 -9.09 -14.98 -4.88
CA ASP A 26 -10.45 -15.21 -5.39
C ASP A 26 -11.25 -13.90 -5.56
N TYR A 27 -10.92 -12.86 -4.80
CA TYR A 27 -11.64 -11.58 -4.78
C TYR A 27 -10.94 -10.46 -5.57
N VAL A 28 -9.64 -10.59 -5.81
CA VAL A 28 -8.83 -9.53 -6.42
C VAL A 28 -8.04 -10.01 -7.64
N GLU A 29 -7.81 -9.09 -8.58
CA GLU A 29 -6.78 -9.21 -9.61
C GLU A 29 -5.56 -8.39 -9.16
N ILE A 30 -4.44 -9.07 -8.95
CA ILE A 30 -3.24 -8.46 -8.37
C ILE A 30 -2.28 -8.03 -9.48
N SER A 31 -1.77 -6.80 -9.37
CA SER A 31 -0.63 -6.31 -10.16
C SER A 31 0.45 -5.76 -9.24
N CYS A 32 1.70 -6.07 -9.54
CA CYS A 32 2.86 -5.57 -8.78
C CYS A 32 3.48 -4.36 -9.47
N ALA A 33 3.81 -3.33 -8.68
CA ALA A 33 4.41 -2.10 -9.14
C ALA A 33 5.71 -1.83 -8.36
N PRO A 34 6.83 -2.48 -8.73
CA PRO A 34 8.12 -2.31 -8.04
C PRO A 34 8.72 -0.91 -8.26
N ASP A 35 8.37 -0.25 -9.36
CA ASP A 35 8.91 1.03 -9.81
C ASP A 35 7.82 1.95 -10.39
N LEU A 36 8.24 3.17 -10.79
CA LEU A 36 7.36 4.19 -11.35
C LEU A 36 6.72 3.76 -12.67
N ASP A 37 7.47 3.10 -13.56
CA ASP A 37 6.96 2.68 -14.87
C ASP A 37 5.86 1.63 -14.72
N SER A 38 6.04 0.70 -13.79
CA SER A 38 5.04 -0.31 -13.44
C SER A 38 3.84 0.33 -12.72
N MET A 39 4.07 1.29 -11.83
CA MET A 39 3.01 2.07 -11.21
C MET A 39 2.14 2.77 -12.25
N GLN A 40 2.75 3.49 -13.20
CA GLN A 40 2.02 4.21 -14.26
C GLN A 40 1.20 3.26 -15.14
N ARG A 41 1.66 2.03 -15.39
CA ARG A 41 0.91 1.02 -16.15
C ARG A 41 -0.28 0.45 -15.38
N CYS A 42 -0.14 0.26 -14.07
CA CYS A 42 -1.15 -0.42 -13.25
C CYS A 42 -2.19 0.53 -12.64
N LEU A 43 -1.79 1.73 -12.24
CA LEU A 43 -2.61 2.71 -11.52
C LEU A 43 -3.91 3.13 -12.23
N PRO A 44 -3.99 3.27 -13.57
CA PRO A 44 -5.25 3.58 -14.28
C PRO A 44 -6.39 2.59 -14.05
N LYS A 45 -6.05 1.34 -13.70
CA LYS A 45 -7.03 0.28 -13.41
C LYS A 45 -7.19 0.03 -11.93
N ALA A 46 -6.29 0.54 -11.09
CA ALA A 46 -6.24 0.26 -9.67
C ALA A 46 -7.52 0.77 -8.98
N GLU A 47 -8.19 -0.11 -8.26
CA GLU A 47 -9.28 0.24 -7.37
C GLU A 47 -8.79 0.31 -5.92
N VAL A 48 -7.82 -0.54 -5.59
CA VAL A 48 -7.16 -0.61 -4.29
C VAL A 48 -5.65 -0.59 -4.50
N LEU A 49 -4.93 0.11 -3.63
CA LEU A 49 -3.47 0.05 -3.56
C LEU A 49 -3.01 -0.40 -2.18
N LEU A 50 -2.13 -1.41 -2.15
CA LEU A 50 -1.39 -1.84 -0.97
C LEU A 50 0.00 -1.20 -1.02
N GLY A 51 0.26 -0.26 -0.10
CA GLY A 51 1.56 0.37 0.08
C GLY A 51 2.49 -0.54 0.86
N TRP A 52 3.44 -1.19 0.17
CA TRP A 52 4.44 -2.07 0.79
C TRP A 52 5.81 -1.40 0.92
N ASN A 53 6.18 -0.51 0.00
CA ASN A 53 7.37 0.32 0.10
C ASN A 53 7.07 1.68 0.76
N PHE A 54 7.67 1.91 1.94
CA PHE A 54 7.41 3.08 2.78
C PHE A 54 7.82 4.44 2.21
N ARG A 55 8.42 4.50 1.01
CA ARG A 55 8.85 5.77 0.38
C ARG A 55 7.75 6.48 -0.39
N ALA A 56 6.71 5.77 -0.86
CA ALA A 56 5.54 6.29 -1.59
C ALA A 56 5.80 7.23 -2.80
N LYS A 57 7.04 7.36 -3.28
CA LYS A 57 7.40 8.35 -4.29
C LYS A 57 6.66 8.11 -5.62
N GLU A 58 6.56 6.84 -5.99
CA GLU A 58 5.99 6.40 -7.26
C GLU A 58 4.48 6.68 -7.32
N LEU A 59 3.76 6.55 -6.21
CA LEU A 59 2.34 6.87 -6.14
C LEU A 59 2.10 8.37 -6.35
N ARG A 60 2.92 9.22 -5.72
CA ARG A 60 2.82 10.68 -5.90
C ARG A 60 3.11 11.06 -7.35
N ASP A 61 4.19 10.54 -7.92
CA ASP A 61 4.62 10.86 -9.28
C ASP A 61 3.63 10.35 -10.34
N ALA A 62 2.89 9.26 -10.06
CA ALA A 62 1.88 8.70 -10.96
C ALA A 62 0.43 9.14 -10.62
N TRP A 63 0.22 9.99 -9.60
CA TRP A 63 -1.12 10.25 -9.04
C TRP A 63 -2.16 10.72 -10.07
N TYR A 64 -1.73 11.44 -11.10
CA TYR A 64 -2.58 11.91 -12.20
C TYR A 64 -3.29 10.78 -12.96
N LEU A 65 -2.89 9.51 -12.77
CA LEU A 65 -3.49 8.32 -13.35
C LEU A 65 -4.47 7.60 -12.42
N ALA A 66 -4.61 8.04 -11.16
CA ALA A 66 -5.38 7.36 -10.11
C ALA A 66 -6.92 7.56 -10.23
N GLU A 67 -7.48 7.43 -11.42
CA GLU A 67 -8.89 7.75 -11.71
C GLU A 67 -9.90 6.82 -11.02
N LYS A 68 -9.52 5.56 -10.80
CA LYS A 68 -10.40 4.51 -10.21
C LYS A 68 -10.05 4.18 -8.78
N LEU A 69 -8.96 4.74 -8.27
CA LEU A 69 -8.45 4.41 -6.95
C LEU A 69 -9.47 4.92 -5.91
N ARG A 70 -9.92 4.01 -5.05
CA ARG A 70 -10.88 4.34 -3.97
C ARG A 70 -10.32 4.04 -2.59
N TRP A 71 -9.29 3.22 -2.49
CA TRP A 71 -8.72 2.82 -1.21
C TRP A 71 -7.20 2.61 -1.30
N VAL A 72 -6.47 3.18 -0.35
CA VAL A 72 -5.08 2.85 -0.05
C VAL A 72 -5.00 2.21 1.33
N HIS A 73 -4.45 1.00 1.37
CA HIS A 73 -4.00 0.38 2.60
C HIS A 73 -2.49 0.57 2.74
N TRP A 74 -2.06 1.25 3.79
CA TRP A 74 -0.67 1.56 4.04
C TRP A 74 -0.09 0.63 5.12
N SER A 75 0.94 -0.13 4.77
CA SER A 75 1.52 -1.14 5.68
C SER A 75 2.39 -0.52 6.79
N GLY A 76 2.42 0.80 6.92
CA GLY A 76 3.16 1.53 7.96
C GLY A 76 2.26 2.03 9.09
N ALA A 77 2.84 2.25 10.27
CA ALA A 77 2.14 2.92 11.36
C ALA A 77 1.97 4.43 11.10
N GLY A 78 3.00 5.07 10.53
CA GLY A 78 2.93 6.46 10.04
C GLY A 78 2.44 6.52 8.60
N VAL A 79 1.86 7.65 8.21
CA VAL A 79 1.27 7.87 6.88
C VAL A 79 1.92 9.03 6.12
N ASP A 80 2.94 9.69 6.69
CA ASP A 80 3.54 10.90 6.14
C ASP A 80 4.02 10.74 4.69
N ALA A 81 4.52 9.54 4.34
CA ALA A 81 4.99 9.24 2.98
C ALA A 81 3.87 9.37 1.94
N VAL A 82 2.63 9.03 2.29
CA VAL A 82 1.49 8.99 1.34
C VAL A 82 0.62 10.25 1.39
N LEU A 83 0.83 11.14 2.37
CA LEU A 83 0.06 12.38 2.53
C LEU A 83 0.64 13.53 1.70
N PHE A 84 0.44 13.49 0.39
CA PHE A 84 0.68 14.64 -0.50
C PHE A 84 -0.62 15.42 -0.78
N PRO A 85 -0.54 16.72 -1.14
CA PRO A 85 -1.72 17.61 -1.22
C PRO A 85 -2.87 17.07 -2.07
N GLU A 86 -2.55 16.48 -3.21
CA GLU A 86 -3.52 15.92 -4.15
C GLU A 86 -4.21 14.67 -3.60
N PHE A 87 -3.51 13.85 -2.81
CA PHE A 87 -4.09 12.73 -2.08
C PHE A 87 -5.07 13.22 -1.03
N VAL A 88 -4.65 14.21 -0.23
CA VAL A 88 -5.46 14.80 0.85
C VAL A 88 -6.73 15.47 0.32
N ALA A 89 -6.67 16.08 -0.86
CA ALA A 89 -7.83 16.69 -1.52
C ALA A 89 -8.78 15.67 -2.17
N SER A 90 -8.42 14.39 -2.22
CA SER A 90 -9.20 13.34 -2.86
C SER A 90 -10.21 12.69 -1.90
N ASN A 91 -11.12 11.88 -2.46
CA ASN A 91 -12.02 11.03 -1.69
C ASN A 91 -11.47 9.59 -1.48
N VAL A 92 -10.19 9.37 -1.76
CA VAL A 92 -9.56 8.06 -1.60
C VAL A 92 -9.43 7.74 -0.12
N GLN A 93 -10.02 6.62 0.31
CA GLN A 93 -9.90 6.20 1.70
C GLN A 93 -8.46 5.77 2.00
N LEU A 94 -7.89 6.26 3.10
CA LEU A 94 -6.60 5.81 3.61
C LEU A 94 -6.79 5.04 4.91
N THR A 95 -6.20 3.86 4.96
CA THR A 95 -6.08 3.05 6.18
C THR A 95 -4.62 2.69 6.40
N ASN A 96 -4.26 2.41 7.64
CA ASN A 96 -2.91 2.01 8.00
C ASN A 96 -2.93 0.87 9.03
N VAL A 97 -1.74 0.41 9.44
CA VAL A 97 -1.59 -0.69 10.42
C VAL A 97 -1.21 -0.19 11.82
N ARG A 98 -1.72 0.99 12.22
CA ARG A 98 -1.50 1.52 13.59
C ARG A 98 -1.88 0.46 14.63
N GLY A 99 -1.05 0.30 15.65
CA GLY A 99 -1.28 -0.67 16.74
C GLY A 99 -0.59 -2.02 16.53
N VAL A 100 -0.32 -2.43 15.28
CA VAL A 100 0.28 -3.74 14.98
C VAL A 100 1.69 -3.87 15.56
N PHE A 101 2.46 -2.78 15.55
CA PHE A 101 3.85 -2.78 16.02
C PHE A 101 4.01 -2.40 17.50
N ASP A 102 2.95 -1.99 18.20
CA ASP A 102 3.04 -1.37 19.54
C ASP A 102 3.77 -2.27 20.55
N ARG A 103 3.38 -3.56 20.59
CA ARG A 103 3.99 -4.53 21.52
C ARG A 103 5.44 -4.82 21.17
N ALA A 104 5.73 -5.11 19.90
CA ALA A 104 7.08 -5.42 19.45
C ALA A 104 8.03 -4.24 19.70
N MET A 105 7.57 -3.01 19.45
CA MET A 105 8.33 -1.79 19.73
C MET A 105 8.55 -1.60 21.24
N ALA A 106 7.53 -1.82 22.07
CA ALA A 106 7.69 -1.72 23.53
C ALA A 106 8.70 -2.74 24.08
N GLU A 107 8.64 -4.00 23.61
CA GLU A 107 9.59 -5.06 23.97
C GLU A 107 11.02 -4.70 23.51
N TYR A 108 11.16 -4.18 22.29
CA TYR A 108 12.45 -3.71 21.76
C TYR A 108 13.03 -2.54 22.59
N THR A 109 12.20 -1.54 22.92
CA THR A 109 12.61 -0.41 23.76
C THR A 109 13.05 -0.87 25.14
N LEU A 110 12.31 -1.78 25.79
CA LEU A 110 12.71 -2.33 27.08
C LEU A 110 14.04 -3.09 26.98
N GLY A 111 14.24 -3.88 25.93
CA GLY A 111 15.50 -4.57 25.67
C GLY A 111 16.69 -3.60 25.56
N LEU A 112 16.51 -2.47 24.88
CA LEU A 112 17.55 -1.43 24.77
C LEU A 112 17.87 -0.72 26.10
N ILE A 113 16.90 -0.58 27.00
CA ILE A 113 17.13 0.02 28.33
C ILE A 113 17.98 -0.89 29.21
N LEU A 114 17.87 -2.21 29.02
CA LEU A 114 18.55 -3.21 29.84
C LEU A 114 19.96 -3.58 29.34
N ALA A 115 20.33 -3.19 28.12
CA ALA A 115 21.61 -3.51 27.46
C ALA A 115 22.74 -2.56 27.90
#